data_AF-A0A7K6HVG3-F1
#
_entry.id   AF-A0A7K6HVG3-F1
#
_cell.length_a   1.000
_cell.length_b   1.000
_cell.length_c   1.000
_cell.angle_alpha   90.00
_cell.angle_beta   90.00
_cell.angle_gamma   90.00
#
_symmetry.space_group_name_H-M   'P 1'
#
loop_
_entity.id
_entity.type
_entity.pdbx_description
1 polymer ?
#
loop_
_entity_poly.entity_id
_entity_poly.type
_entity_poly.pdbx_seq_one_letter_code
_entity_poly.pdbx_strand_id
1 'polypeptide(L)'
;GVAGGLTPLSKLPACNILLLGAQRRTLSGFSSTSVLPHTGFIYHSDIVQSLPPDLRRKAARLVAAKCTLAARVDSFHESQDGKVGYELKEEIERKFDKWQEPPPVKQVKPLPAPLDGQRKKRGGRRYRKMKERLGLTEIRKQANRMSFGEIEEDAYQEDLGFSLGHLGKAGSGRVRQTQVNEATKARISKTLQRTLQKQSVVYGGKSTIRDRSSGTASSVAFTPLQGLEIVNPQAAEKKVAEANQKYFSSMAEFLKVKGDKSGV
;
A
#
# COMPACT_ATOMS: atom_id res chain seq x y z
N GLY A 1 -29.38 -28.11 8.24
CA GLY A 1 -28.59 -27.28 7.29
C GLY A 1 -27.22 -26.98 7.87
N VAL A 2 -26.29 -26.42 7.08
CA VAL A 2 -24.87 -26.20 7.44
C VAL A 2 -24.67 -25.38 8.72
N ALA A 3 -25.59 -24.46 9.04
CA ALA A 3 -25.51 -23.65 10.25
C ALA A 3 -26.02 -24.37 11.52
N GLY A 4 -26.61 -25.56 11.42
CA GLY A 4 -27.16 -26.29 12.59
C GLY A 4 -28.55 -25.84 13.06
N GLY A 5 -29.28 -25.07 12.24
CA GLY A 5 -30.65 -24.62 12.53
C GLY A 5 -30.79 -23.10 12.44
N LEU A 6 -32.00 -22.59 12.73
CA LEU A 6 -32.31 -21.16 12.63
C LEU A 6 -31.71 -20.35 13.79
N THR A 7 -31.76 -20.88 15.02
CA THR A 7 -31.21 -20.21 16.21
C THR A 7 -29.68 -20.04 16.18
N PRO A 8 -28.89 -21.02 15.72
CA PRO A 8 -27.46 -20.78 15.49
C PRO A 8 -27.22 -19.80 14.33
N LEU A 9 -28.00 -19.86 13.26
CA LEU A 9 -27.88 -18.97 12.10
C LEU A 9 -28.12 -17.51 12.49
N SER A 10 -29.13 -17.21 13.32
CA SER A 10 -29.44 -15.85 13.78
C SER A 10 -28.32 -15.22 14.63
N LYS A 11 -27.57 -16.04 15.36
CA LYS A 11 -26.41 -15.64 16.16
C LYS A 11 -25.16 -15.39 15.32
N LEU A 12 -25.09 -15.89 14.08
CA LEU A 12 -23.93 -15.67 13.21
C LEU A 12 -23.87 -14.21 12.73
N PRO A 13 -22.67 -13.61 12.65
CA PRO A 13 -22.50 -12.30 12.03
C PRO A 13 -22.57 -12.42 10.49
N ALA A 14 -22.90 -11.30 9.83
CA ALA A 14 -23.04 -11.23 8.38
C ALA A 14 -21.80 -11.66 7.59
N CYS A 15 -20.60 -11.38 8.13
CA CYS A 15 -19.35 -11.81 7.51
C CYS A 15 -19.19 -13.34 7.48
N ASN A 16 -19.72 -14.06 8.48
CA ASN A 16 -19.67 -15.51 8.52
C ASN A 16 -20.75 -16.12 7.62
N ILE A 17 -21.95 -15.53 7.60
CA ILE A 17 -23.05 -15.96 6.72
C ILE A 17 -22.67 -15.86 5.24
N LEU A 18 -21.94 -14.81 4.85
CA LEU A 18 -21.37 -14.68 3.50
C LEU A 18 -20.49 -15.88 3.09
N LEU A 19 -19.78 -16.46 4.05
CA LEU A 19 -18.80 -17.54 3.85
C LEU A 19 -19.38 -18.93 4.10
N LEU A 20 -20.65 -19.05 4.48
CA LEU A 20 -21.29 -20.35 4.65
C LEU A 20 -21.31 -21.10 3.32
N GLY A 21 -20.83 -22.35 3.32
CA GLY A 21 -20.69 -23.16 2.11
C GLY A 21 -19.45 -22.87 1.28
N ALA A 22 -18.56 -21.96 1.72
CA ALA A 22 -17.30 -21.73 1.02
C ALA A 22 -16.37 -22.95 1.17
N GLN A 23 -16.06 -23.60 0.05
CA GLN A 23 -15.13 -24.72 0.02
C GLN A 23 -13.69 -24.21 -0.06
N ARG A 24 -12.82 -24.69 0.83
CA ARG A 24 -11.38 -24.45 0.74
C ARG A 24 -10.84 -25.25 -0.44
N ARG A 25 -10.39 -24.57 -1.49
CA ARG A 25 -9.70 -25.21 -2.62
C ARG A 25 -8.19 -25.13 -2.39
N THR A 26 -7.54 -26.29 -2.34
CA THR A 26 -6.09 -26.38 -2.37
C THR A 26 -5.61 -26.10 -3.79
N LEU A 27 -4.85 -25.03 -3.96
CA LEU A 27 -4.31 -24.60 -5.26
C LEU A 27 -3.08 -25.46 -5.61
N SER A 28 -3.29 -26.72 -5.98
CA SER A 28 -2.23 -27.54 -6.57
C SER A 28 -1.97 -27.08 -8.01
N GLY A 29 -1.12 -26.06 -8.18
CA GLY A 29 -0.55 -25.67 -9.49
C GLY A 29 -1.36 -24.70 -10.36
N PHE A 30 -2.52 -24.20 -9.91
CA PHE A 30 -3.34 -23.24 -10.69
C PHE A 30 -3.09 -21.77 -10.31
N SER A 31 -3.28 -20.86 -11.26
CA SER A 31 -3.17 -19.41 -11.07
C SER A 31 -4.10 -18.89 -9.97
N SER A 32 -3.61 -17.95 -9.16
CA SER A 32 -4.36 -17.32 -8.06
C SER A 32 -5.62 -16.57 -8.50
N THR A 33 -5.72 -16.24 -9.79
CA THR A 33 -6.88 -15.59 -10.43
C THR A 33 -8.10 -16.50 -10.53
N SER A 34 -7.91 -17.82 -10.54
CA SER A 34 -8.99 -18.80 -10.69
C SER A 34 -9.79 -19.05 -9.41
N VAL A 35 -9.24 -18.67 -8.24
CA VAL A 35 -9.94 -18.82 -6.96
C VAL A 35 -10.68 -17.54 -6.66
N LEU A 36 -12.01 -17.63 -6.62
CA LEU A 36 -12.85 -16.56 -6.12
C LEU A 36 -12.84 -16.62 -4.58
N PRO A 37 -12.20 -15.68 -3.88
CA PRO A 37 -12.21 -15.70 -2.43
C PRO A 37 -13.57 -15.21 -1.93
N HIS A 38 -14.01 -15.74 -0.78
CA HIS A 38 -15.24 -15.35 -0.11
C HIS A 38 -16.54 -15.63 -0.90
N THR A 39 -16.57 -16.75 -1.62
CA THR A 39 -17.76 -17.25 -2.31
C THR A 39 -18.37 -18.42 -1.52
N GLY A 40 -19.50 -18.17 -0.87
CA GLY A 40 -20.35 -19.19 -0.24
C GLY A 40 -21.66 -19.39 -1.00
N PHE A 41 -22.65 -20.03 -0.36
CA PHE A 41 -23.98 -20.26 -0.96
C PHE A 41 -24.65 -18.97 -1.46
N ILE A 42 -24.51 -17.88 -0.71
CA ILE A 42 -25.08 -16.58 -1.08
C ILE A 42 -24.48 -16.05 -2.38
N TYR A 43 -23.20 -16.29 -2.64
CA TYR A 43 -22.59 -15.87 -3.90
C TYR A 43 -23.20 -16.61 -5.09
N HIS A 44 -23.53 -17.89 -4.93
CA HIS A 44 -24.11 -18.74 -5.97
C HIS A 44 -25.63 -18.64 -6.07
N SER A 45 -26.28 -17.80 -5.25
CA SER A 45 -27.71 -17.54 -5.36
C SER A 45 -28.07 -16.76 -6.63
N ASP A 46 -29.26 -17.01 -7.18
CA ASP A 46 -29.72 -16.40 -8.44
C ASP A 46 -29.74 -14.88 -8.37
N ILE A 47 -30.13 -14.31 -7.21
CA ILE A 47 -30.17 -12.86 -6.98
C ILE A 47 -28.79 -12.20 -7.10
N VAL A 48 -27.70 -12.92 -6.79
CA VAL A 48 -26.34 -12.40 -6.97
C VAL A 48 -25.81 -12.72 -8.36
N GLN A 49 -26.12 -13.89 -8.91
CA GLN A 49 -25.63 -14.32 -10.23
C GLN A 49 -26.23 -13.53 -11.39
N SER A 50 -27.43 -12.96 -11.21
CA SER A 50 -28.06 -12.06 -12.19
C SER A 50 -27.25 -10.78 -12.45
N LEU A 51 -26.41 -10.36 -11.51
CA LEU A 51 -25.59 -9.16 -11.62
C LEU A 51 -24.28 -9.40 -12.40
N PRO A 52 -23.68 -8.35 -12.99
CA PRO A 52 -22.36 -8.43 -13.59
C PRO A 52 -21.28 -8.78 -12.54
N PRO A 53 -20.22 -9.52 -12.92
CA PRO A 53 -19.22 -10.09 -12.00
C PRO A 53 -18.57 -9.07 -11.06
N ASP A 54 -18.36 -7.84 -11.53
CA ASP A 54 -17.77 -6.75 -10.74
C ASP A 54 -18.63 -6.35 -9.54
N LEU A 55 -19.95 -6.44 -9.68
CA LEU A 55 -20.91 -6.09 -8.63
C LEU A 55 -21.24 -7.28 -7.72
N ARG A 56 -21.03 -8.53 -8.17
CA ARG A 56 -21.41 -9.74 -7.41
C ARG A 56 -20.83 -9.79 -6.00
N ARG A 57 -19.56 -9.39 -5.81
CA ARG A 57 -18.93 -9.39 -4.49
C ARG A 57 -19.52 -8.32 -3.55
N LYS A 58 -19.93 -7.18 -4.10
CA LYS A 58 -20.61 -6.12 -3.34
C LYS A 58 -22.03 -6.55 -2.99
N ALA A 59 -22.73 -7.16 -3.94
CA ALA A 59 -24.06 -7.73 -3.79
C ALA A 59 -24.11 -8.85 -2.75
N ALA A 60 -23.21 -9.84 -2.83
CA ALA A 60 -23.16 -10.94 -1.88
C ALA A 60 -23.02 -10.46 -0.43
N ARG A 61 -22.19 -9.42 -0.18
CA ARG A 61 -22.06 -8.81 1.16
C ARG A 61 -23.36 -8.17 1.64
N LEU A 62 -24.06 -7.49 0.74
CA LEU A 62 -25.31 -6.83 1.06
C LEU A 62 -26.42 -7.85 1.33
N VAL A 63 -26.56 -8.85 0.46
CA VAL A 63 -27.51 -9.96 0.61
C VAL A 63 -27.21 -10.70 1.90
N ALA A 64 -25.95 -11.05 2.19
CA ALA A 64 -25.59 -11.68 3.46
C ALA A 64 -26.04 -10.85 4.66
N ALA A 65 -25.80 -9.54 4.66
CA ALA A 65 -26.26 -8.67 5.74
C ALA A 65 -27.78 -8.67 5.89
N LYS A 66 -28.54 -8.60 4.79
CA LYS A 66 -30.01 -8.63 4.86
C LYS A 66 -30.56 -10.00 5.24
N CYS A 67 -29.98 -11.08 4.74
CA CYS A 67 -30.28 -12.44 5.17
C CYS A 67 -30.02 -12.64 6.67
N THR A 68 -28.99 -12.01 7.26
CA THR A 68 -28.79 -12.10 8.72
C THR A 68 -29.89 -11.43 9.53
N LEU A 69 -30.46 -10.32 9.02
CA LEU A 69 -31.56 -9.64 9.67
C LEU A 69 -32.83 -10.49 9.57
N ALA A 70 -33.12 -11.01 8.36
CA ALA A 70 -34.24 -11.92 8.15
C ALA A 70 -34.15 -13.16 9.06
N ALA A 71 -32.99 -13.83 9.11
CA ALA A 71 -32.78 -15.00 9.96
C ALA A 71 -32.98 -14.71 11.47
N ARG A 72 -32.74 -13.47 11.92
CA ARG A 72 -33.00 -13.07 13.31
C ARG A 72 -34.48 -12.89 13.57
N VAL A 73 -35.19 -12.19 12.69
CA VAL A 73 -36.64 -12.02 12.79
C VAL A 73 -37.35 -13.38 12.78
N ASP A 74 -36.94 -14.27 11.87
CA ASP A 74 -37.50 -15.61 11.77
C ASP A 74 -37.20 -16.45 13.01
N SER A 75 -36.01 -16.30 13.62
CA SER A 75 -35.65 -17.02 14.85
C SER A 75 -36.54 -16.67 16.04
N PHE A 76 -37.13 -15.48 16.07
CA PHE A 76 -38.08 -15.04 17.10
C PHE A 76 -39.54 -15.22 16.68
N HIS A 77 -39.81 -15.69 15.45
CA HIS A 77 -41.15 -15.90 14.89
C HIS A 77 -42.05 -14.64 14.92
N GLU A 78 -41.45 -13.45 14.87
CA GLU A 78 -42.17 -12.17 14.98
C GLU A 78 -42.98 -11.81 13.73
N SER A 79 -42.62 -12.35 12.55
CA SER A 79 -43.30 -12.06 11.28
C SER A 79 -43.56 -13.34 10.50
N GLN A 80 -44.71 -13.99 10.75
CA GLN A 80 -45.12 -15.20 10.02
C GLN A 80 -45.59 -14.90 8.59
N ASP A 81 -46.08 -13.68 8.34
CA ASP A 81 -46.57 -13.24 7.03
C ASP A 81 -45.45 -13.02 5.99
N GLY A 82 -44.18 -13.01 6.41
CA GLY A 82 -43.03 -12.79 5.52
C GLY A 82 -42.89 -11.36 5.00
N LYS A 83 -43.71 -10.41 5.47
CA LYS A 83 -43.68 -8.98 5.09
C LYS A 83 -42.27 -8.37 5.19
N VAL A 84 -41.55 -8.69 6.27
CA VAL A 84 -40.17 -8.22 6.49
C VAL A 84 -39.22 -8.75 5.40
N GLY A 85 -39.40 -10.01 4.97
CA GLY A 85 -38.60 -10.59 3.89
C GLY A 85 -38.80 -9.87 2.55
N TYR A 86 -40.04 -9.49 2.23
CA TYR A 86 -40.35 -8.72 1.02
C TYR A 86 -39.73 -7.32 1.05
N GLU A 87 -39.82 -6.60 2.18
CA GLU A 87 -39.21 -5.28 2.33
C GLU A 87 -37.68 -5.34 2.19
N LEU A 88 -37.05 -6.33 2.81
CA LEU A 88 -35.61 -6.54 2.69
C LEU A 88 -35.18 -6.88 1.26
N LYS A 89 -35.99 -7.66 0.54
CA LYS A 89 -35.76 -7.98 -0.88
C LYS A 89 -35.88 -6.74 -1.75
N GLU A 90 -36.91 -5.92 -1.55
CA GLU A 90 -37.10 -4.67 -2.28
C GLU A 90 -35.90 -3.72 -2.06
N GLU A 91 -35.37 -3.64 -0.83
CA GLU A 91 -34.18 -2.83 -0.55
C GLU A 91 -32.93 -3.35 -1.28
N ILE A 92 -32.80 -4.68 -1.44
CA ILE A 92 -31.72 -5.30 -2.21
C ILE A 92 -31.84 -4.90 -3.68
N GLU A 93 -33.01 -5.09 -4.28
CA GLU A 93 -33.29 -4.80 -5.68
C GLU A 93 -33.07 -3.31 -6.00
N ARG A 94 -33.61 -2.42 -5.17
CA ARG A 94 -33.40 -0.96 -5.31
C ARG A 94 -31.93 -0.56 -5.31
N LYS A 95 -31.08 -1.25 -4.52
CA LYS A 95 -29.64 -0.99 -4.48
C LYS A 95 -28.91 -1.59 -5.69
N PHE A 96 -29.40 -2.70 -6.22
CA PHE A 96 -28.84 -3.33 -7.41
C PHE A 96 -29.09 -2.48 -8.64
N ASP A 97 -30.29 -1.92 -8.78
CA ASP A 97 -30.63 -1.01 -9.87
C ASP A 97 -29.76 0.24 -9.80
N LYS A 98 -29.65 0.85 -8.61
CA LYS A 98 -28.78 2.02 -8.38
C LYS A 98 -27.30 1.78 -8.66
N TRP A 99 -26.81 0.54 -8.55
CA TRP A 99 -25.41 0.24 -8.88
C TRP A 99 -25.17 0.00 -10.37
N GLN A 100 -26.22 -0.34 -11.11
CA GLN A 100 -26.19 -0.49 -12.56
C GLN A 100 -26.37 0.84 -13.28
N GLU A 101 -27.00 1.83 -12.62
CA GLU A 101 -27.07 3.19 -13.13
C GLU A 101 -25.65 3.74 -13.44
N PRO A 102 -25.37 4.15 -14.69
CA PRO A 102 -24.10 4.75 -15.03
C PRO A 102 -23.93 6.07 -14.26
N PRO A 103 -22.70 6.43 -13.85
CA PRO A 103 -22.48 7.72 -13.23
C PRO A 103 -22.87 8.84 -14.21
N PRO A 104 -23.44 9.95 -13.72
CA PRO A 104 -23.78 11.06 -14.59
C PRO A 104 -22.54 11.56 -15.32
N VAL A 105 -22.69 11.83 -16.62
CA VAL A 105 -21.58 12.28 -17.47
C VAL A 105 -20.98 13.54 -16.88
N LYS A 106 -19.68 13.49 -16.60
CA LYS A 106 -18.96 14.67 -16.10
C LYS A 106 -18.89 15.69 -17.22
N GLN A 107 -19.52 16.85 -17.02
CA GLN A 107 -19.37 17.97 -17.93
C GLN A 107 -17.90 18.40 -17.97
N VAL A 108 -17.40 18.69 -19.17
CA VAL A 108 -16.04 19.21 -19.36
C VAL A 108 -15.99 20.58 -18.69
N LYS A 109 -15.25 20.66 -17.58
CA LYS A 109 -15.01 21.95 -16.93
C LYS A 109 -14.09 22.74 -17.86
N PRO A 110 -14.50 23.93 -18.34
CA PRO A 110 -13.63 24.75 -19.17
C PRO A 110 -12.36 25.04 -18.38
N LEU A 111 -11.24 25.12 -19.10
CA LEU A 111 -10.00 25.57 -18.49
C LEU A 111 -10.23 26.96 -17.87
N PRO A 112 -9.59 27.26 -16.72
CA PRO A 112 -9.62 28.62 -16.21
C PRO A 112 -9.06 29.56 -17.29
N ALA A 113 -9.71 30.72 -17.44
CA ALA A 113 -9.27 31.73 -18.39
C ALA A 113 -7.76 32.00 -18.18
N PRO A 114 -6.93 32.06 -19.24
CA PRO A 114 -5.51 32.39 -19.16
C PRO A 114 -5.30 33.86 -18.74
N LEU A 115 -5.59 34.16 -17.48
CA LEU A 115 -5.40 35.47 -16.87
C LEU A 115 -4.15 35.43 -16.01
N ASP A 116 -3.18 36.28 -16.36
CA ASP A 116 -2.01 36.51 -15.52
C ASP A 116 -2.40 37.35 -14.29
N GLY A 117 -2.93 36.67 -13.29
CA GLY A 117 -3.22 37.28 -11.99
C GLY A 117 -1.95 37.76 -11.29
N GLN A 118 -2.09 38.78 -10.44
CA GLN A 118 -0.97 39.29 -9.64
C GLN A 118 -0.32 38.18 -8.79
N ARG A 119 1.00 38.01 -8.94
CA ARG A 119 1.76 36.96 -8.26
C ARG A 119 1.79 37.16 -6.74
N LYS A 120 1.33 36.16 -5.99
CA LYS A 120 1.44 36.15 -4.52
C LYS A 120 2.90 35.97 -4.07
N LYS A 121 3.51 37.01 -3.50
CA LYS A 121 4.87 36.99 -2.93
C LYS A 121 4.83 36.43 -1.50
N ARG A 122 4.97 35.11 -1.35
CA ARG A 122 5.04 34.44 -0.04
C ARG A 122 6.49 34.09 0.33
N GLY A 123 6.87 34.36 1.58
CA GLY A 123 8.23 34.14 2.10
C GLY A 123 8.38 33.03 3.15
N GLY A 124 7.30 32.35 3.54
CA GLY A 124 7.31 31.41 4.67
C GLY A 124 8.06 30.10 4.42
N ARG A 125 8.49 29.42 5.51
CA ARG A 125 9.28 28.18 5.49
C ARG A 125 8.69 27.08 4.61
N ARG A 126 7.38 26.84 4.68
CA ARG A 126 6.69 25.83 3.84
C ARG A 126 6.80 26.16 2.34
N TYR A 127 6.66 27.44 1.99
CA TYR A 127 6.70 27.90 0.61
C TYR A 127 8.14 27.90 0.06
N ARG A 128 9.15 28.23 0.90
CA ARG A 128 10.57 28.06 0.55
C ARG A 128 10.90 26.59 0.25
N LYS A 129 10.52 25.66 1.13
CA LYS A 129 10.69 24.21 0.90
C LYS A 129 9.97 23.71 -0.36
N MET A 130 8.80 24.24 -0.69
CA MET A 130 8.09 23.89 -1.93
C MET A 130 8.84 24.40 -3.17
N LYS A 131 9.33 25.65 -3.12
CA LYS A 131 10.16 26.25 -4.18
C LYS A 131 11.49 25.53 -4.37
N GLU A 132 12.14 25.11 -3.29
CA GLU A 132 13.38 24.31 -3.34
C GLU A 132 13.14 22.94 -3.99
N ARG A 133 11.96 22.33 -3.76
CA ARG A 133 11.61 21.04 -4.36
C ARG A 133 11.29 21.13 -5.85
N LEU A 134 10.56 22.16 -6.27
CA LEU A 134 10.09 22.32 -7.66
C LEU A 134 11.04 23.16 -8.52
N GLY A 135 11.92 23.93 -7.90
CA GLY A 135 12.86 24.79 -8.60
C GLY A 135 14.05 24.02 -9.17
N LEU A 136 14.70 24.61 -10.17
CA LEU A 136 15.96 24.11 -10.70
C LEU A 136 17.01 24.05 -9.60
N THR A 137 17.67 22.90 -9.47
CA THR A 137 18.79 22.70 -8.53
C THR A 137 19.97 23.58 -8.90
N GLU A 138 20.85 23.86 -7.94
CA GLU A 138 22.07 24.62 -8.22
C GLU A 138 22.97 23.90 -9.22
N ILE A 139 23.04 22.56 -9.14
CA ILE A 139 23.70 21.71 -10.12
C ILE A 139 23.13 21.94 -11.52
N ARG A 140 21.80 21.90 -11.68
CA ARG A 140 21.17 22.12 -12.99
C ARG A 140 21.35 23.57 -13.48
N LYS A 141 21.38 24.56 -12.57
CA LYS A 141 21.69 25.95 -12.93
C LYS A 141 23.13 26.12 -13.43
N GLN A 142 24.09 25.36 -12.89
CA GLN A 142 25.46 25.38 -13.38
C GLN A 142 25.62 24.62 -14.69
N ALA A 143 24.92 23.49 -14.85
CA ALA A 143 24.86 22.78 -16.12
C ALA A 143 24.26 23.64 -17.24
N ASN A 144 23.24 24.45 -16.92
CA ASN A 144 22.65 25.38 -17.89
C ASN A 144 23.51 26.63 -18.17
N ARG A 145 24.68 26.78 -17.55
CA ARG A 145 25.62 27.86 -17.90
C ARG A 145 26.59 27.31 -18.94
N MET A 146 26.72 28.03 -20.05
CA MET A 146 27.56 27.65 -21.18
C MET A 146 28.74 28.62 -21.28
N SER A 147 29.95 28.11 -21.51
CA SER A 147 31.13 28.97 -21.72
C SER A 147 31.22 29.31 -23.20
N PHE A 148 31.19 30.60 -23.53
CA PHE A 148 31.34 31.01 -24.92
C PHE A 148 32.78 30.77 -25.40
N GLY A 149 32.94 30.08 -26.54
CA GLY A 149 34.25 29.84 -27.16
C GLY A 149 35.02 28.60 -26.67
N GLU A 150 34.47 27.83 -25.73
CA GLU A 150 35.04 26.55 -25.31
C GLU A 150 34.17 25.38 -25.76
N ILE A 151 34.80 24.33 -26.31
CA ILE A 151 34.10 23.08 -26.61
C ILE A 151 33.66 22.45 -25.28
N GLU A 152 32.40 22.00 -25.20
CA GLU A 152 31.85 21.39 -23.98
C GLU A 152 32.07 19.88 -23.96
N GLU A 153 32.16 19.33 -22.74
CA GLU A 153 32.14 17.89 -22.53
C GLU A 153 30.68 17.42 -22.57
N ASP A 154 30.30 16.80 -23.70
CA ASP A 154 29.00 16.14 -23.83
C ASP A 154 29.06 14.75 -23.20
N ALA A 155 28.19 14.51 -22.23
CA ALA A 155 27.94 13.18 -21.73
C ALA A 155 26.94 12.49 -22.67
N TYR A 156 27.42 11.49 -23.41
CA TYR A 156 26.55 10.65 -24.22
C TYR A 156 25.85 9.63 -23.33
N GLN A 157 24.53 9.72 -23.24
CA GLN A 157 23.71 8.65 -22.69
C GLN A 157 22.68 8.21 -23.73
N GLU A 158 22.91 6.99 -24.21
CA GLU A 158 22.10 6.19 -25.14
C GLU A 158 21.76 6.85 -26.50
N ASP A 159 21.07 7.99 -26.54
CA ASP A 159 20.60 8.61 -27.81
C ASP A 159 20.41 10.15 -27.74
N LEU A 160 20.51 10.76 -26.55
CA LEU A 160 20.45 12.22 -26.37
C LEU A 160 21.71 12.67 -25.64
N GLY A 161 22.59 13.36 -26.37
CA GLY A 161 23.71 14.08 -25.75
C GLY A 161 23.17 15.17 -24.83
N PHE A 162 23.66 15.23 -23.60
CA PHE A 162 23.40 16.38 -22.72
C PHE A 162 24.72 17.03 -22.36
N SER A 163 24.78 18.34 -22.55
CA SER A 163 25.95 19.11 -22.16
C SER A 163 25.94 19.32 -20.64
N LEU A 164 27.12 19.15 -20.04
CA LEU A 164 27.33 19.44 -18.62
C LEU A 164 27.65 20.92 -18.40
N GLY A 165 27.83 21.73 -19.46
CA GLY A 165 28.09 23.16 -19.36
C GLY A 165 29.31 23.45 -18.49
N HIS A 166 29.10 24.28 -17.44
CA HIS A 166 30.14 24.57 -16.45
C HIS A 166 30.30 23.48 -15.37
N LEU A 167 29.43 22.47 -15.32
CA LEU A 167 29.54 21.36 -14.38
C LEU A 167 30.68 20.43 -14.83
N GLY A 168 31.81 20.48 -14.15
CA GLY A 168 33.01 19.69 -14.50
C GLY A 168 34.19 20.52 -15.01
N LYS A 169 33.95 21.74 -15.52
CA LYS A 169 35.00 22.67 -16.02
C LYS A 169 35.85 23.34 -14.92
N ALA A 170 35.62 23.04 -13.64
CA ALA A 170 36.46 23.57 -12.57
C ALA A 170 37.77 22.80 -12.54
N GLY A 171 38.86 23.44 -13.01
CA GLY A 171 40.21 22.87 -13.01
C GLY A 171 40.55 22.13 -11.71
N SER A 172 41.21 20.99 -11.87
CA SER A 172 41.68 20.07 -10.82
C SER A 172 42.24 20.85 -9.61
N GLY A 173 41.42 21.09 -8.58
CA GLY A 173 41.88 21.70 -7.33
C GLY A 173 40.92 22.65 -6.59
N ARG A 174 39.77 23.06 -7.15
CA ARG A 174 38.81 23.92 -6.40
C ARG A 174 37.67 23.13 -5.73
N VAL A 175 37.79 23.03 -4.40
CA VAL A 175 37.00 22.25 -3.42
C VAL A 175 35.56 22.75 -3.18
N ARG A 176 34.88 23.32 -4.17
CA ARG A 176 33.45 23.66 -4.04
C ARG A 176 32.64 22.99 -5.15
N GLN A 177 32.65 21.65 -5.15
CA GLN A 177 31.63 20.90 -5.88
C GLN A 177 30.25 21.37 -5.40
N THR A 178 29.35 21.65 -6.34
CA THR A 178 27.96 21.94 -6.00
C THR A 178 27.36 20.77 -5.27
N GLN A 179 26.91 21.02 -4.04
CA GLN A 179 26.32 19.98 -3.20
C GLN A 179 24.99 19.53 -3.80
N VAL A 180 24.81 18.21 -3.89
CA VAL A 180 23.54 17.61 -4.29
C VAL A 180 22.50 17.90 -3.20
N ASN A 181 21.49 18.71 -3.54
CA ASN A 181 20.46 19.07 -2.58
C ASN A 181 19.51 17.89 -2.32
N GLU A 182 19.55 17.33 -1.11
CA GLU A 182 18.70 16.20 -0.71
C GLU A 182 17.20 16.50 -0.78
N ALA A 183 16.80 17.78 -0.78
CA ALA A 183 15.40 18.18 -0.92
C ALA A 183 14.80 17.79 -2.27
N THR A 184 15.65 17.55 -3.28
CA THR A 184 15.25 17.17 -4.65
C THR A 184 15.19 15.66 -4.86
N LYS A 185 15.58 14.86 -3.85
CA LYS A 185 15.38 13.40 -3.88
C LYS A 185 13.90 13.08 -4.10
N ALA A 186 13.62 12.22 -5.08
CA ALA A 186 12.27 11.78 -5.40
C ALA A 186 11.60 11.20 -4.16
N ARG A 187 10.39 11.67 -3.84
CA ARG A 187 9.63 11.18 -2.70
C ARG A 187 8.43 10.40 -3.19
N ILE A 188 8.19 9.27 -2.52
CA ILE A 188 7.00 8.45 -2.72
C ILE A 188 5.76 9.24 -2.28
N SER A 189 4.67 9.13 -3.04
CA SER A 189 3.39 9.73 -2.67
C SER A 189 2.85 9.14 -1.36
N LYS A 190 2.03 9.88 -0.61
CA LYS A 190 1.44 9.37 0.65
C LYS A 190 0.60 8.11 0.43
N THR A 191 -0.05 7.98 -0.73
CA THR A 191 -0.84 6.81 -1.09
C THR A 191 0.05 5.59 -1.34
N LEU A 192 1.15 5.76 -2.06
CA LEU A 192 2.10 4.68 -2.31
C LEU A 192 2.86 4.30 -1.03
N GLN A 193 3.25 5.25 -0.18
CA GLN A 193 3.82 4.97 1.15
C GLN A 193 2.89 4.09 1.99
N ARG A 194 1.59 4.45 2.07
CA ARG A 194 0.60 3.64 2.79
C ARG A 194 0.43 2.25 2.18
N THR A 195 0.51 2.13 0.86
CA THR A 195 0.37 0.85 0.17
C THR A 195 1.57 -0.06 0.45
N LEU A 196 2.79 0.49 0.38
CA LEU A 196 4.03 -0.22 0.71
C LEU A 196 4.06 -0.64 2.18
N GLN A 197 3.64 0.23 3.09
CA GLN A 197 3.52 -0.10 4.52
C GLN A 197 2.50 -1.21 4.78
N LYS A 198 1.37 -1.23 4.07
CA LYS A 198 0.40 -2.33 4.18
C LYS A 198 0.99 -3.65 3.68
N GLN A 199 1.75 -3.63 2.58
CA GLN A 199 2.41 -4.83 2.07
C GLN A 199 3.44 -5.38 3.06
N SER A 200 4.23 -4.52 3.71
CA SER A 200 5.21 -4.96 4.71
C SER A 200 4.59 -5.54 5.98
N VAL A 201 3.36 -5.14 6.33
CA VAL A 201 2.62 -5.68 7.50
C VAL A 201 1.86 -6.96 7.16
N VAL A 202 1.32 -7.07 5.93
CA VAL A 202 0.51 -8.23 5.50
C VAL A 202 1.39 -9.42 5.11
N TYR A 203 2.57 -9.18 4.54
CA TYR A 203 3.58 -10.21 4.31
C TYR A 203 4.55 -10.26 5.49
N GLY A 204 4.02 -10.63 6.66
CA GLY A 204 4.86 -11.13 7.74
C GLY A 204 5.67 -12.31 7.21
N GLY A 205 7.00 -12.23 7.37
CA GLY A 205 7.93 -13.28 6.95
C GLY A 205 7.49 -14.66 7.42
N LYS A 206 7.90 -15.69 6.67
CA LYS A 206 7.64 -17.11 6.93
C LYS A 206 7.76 -17.40 8.44
N SER A 207 6.63 -17.38 9.12
CA SER A 207 6.52 -17.75 10.52
C SER A 207 5.32 -18.67 10.63
N THR A 208 5.44 -19.56 11.60
CA THR A 208 4.63 -20.72 12.03
C THR A 208 3.10 -20.54 12.12
N ILE A 209 2.57 -19.40 11.67
CA ILE A 209 1.14 -19.05 11.61
C ILE A 209 0.44 -19.72 10.41
N ARG A 210 1.16 -20.05 9.32
CA ARG A 210 0.53 -20.72 8.16
C ARG A 210 0.09 -22.16 8.46
N ASP A 211 0.78 -22.87 9.36
CA ASP A 211 0.46 -24.26 9.71
C ASP A 211 -0.52 -24.39 10.88
N ARG A 212 -0.75 -23.33 11.67
CA ARG A 212 -1.57 -23.36 12.89
C ARG A 212 -3.04 -22.96 12.70
N SER A 213 -3.55 -22.96 11.48
CA SER A 213 -5.01 -22.79 11.26
C SER A 213 -5.84 -24.04 11.60
N SER A 214 -5.20 -25.07 12.15
CA SER A 214 -5.78 -26.29 12.69
C SER A 214 -6.08 -26.15 14.19
N GLY A 215 -7.15 -25.44 14.52
CA GLY A 215 -8.13 -25.81 15.55
C GLY A 215 -7.80 -25.89 17.06
N THR A 216 -6.56 -26.07 17.54
CA THR A 216 -6.36 -26.40 18.98
C THR A 216 -5.23 -25.68 19.72
N ALA A 217 -4.49 -24.77 19.08
CA ALA A 217 -3.42 -24.02 19.77
C ALA A 217 -3.95 -22.67 20.31
N SER A 218 -4.10 -22.56 21.63
CA SER A 218 -4.46 -21.32 22.32
C SER A 218 -3.39 -20.24 22.15
N SER A 219 -3.83 -18.99 21.93
CA SER A 219 -2.99 -17.80 21.81
C SER A 219 -2.65 -17.22 23.19
N VAL A 220 -1.90 -17.96 24.00
CA VAL A 220 -1.33 -17.45 25.25
C VAL A 220 0.16 -17.75 25.26
N ALA A 221 0.95 -16.79 24.80
CA ALA A 221 2.39 -16.78 25.08
C ALA A 221 2.57 -16.15 26.47
N PHE A 222 2.65 -17.00 27.49
CA PHE A 222 3.06 -16.60 28.84
C PHE A 222 4.58 -16.40 28.81
N THR A 223 5.05 -15.15 28.74
CA THR A 223 6.48 -14.84 28.90
C THR A 223 6.72 -14.38 30.35
N PRO A 224 7.59 -15.04 31.14
CA PRO A 224 7.92 -14.52 32.46
C PRO A 224 8.84 -13.31 32.27
N LEU A 225 8.36 -12.13 32.67
CA LEU A 225 9.14 -10.98 33.13
C LEU A 225 10.55 -10.78 32.53
N GLN A 226 10.67 -10.17 31.34
CA GLN A 226 11.59 -9.05 31.07
C GLN A 226 11.37 -8.50 29.66
N GLY A 227 11.00 -7.22 29.57
CA GLY A 227 11.21 -6.34 28.42
C GLY A 227 10.51 -6.72 27.10
N LEU A 228 9.50 -5.94 26.71
CA LEU A 228 9.03 -5.90 25.32
C LEU A 228 10.13 -5.34 24.40
N GLU A 229 11.02 -6.19 23.89
CA GLU A 229 11.82 -5.84 22.72
C GLU A 229 10.97 -6.05 21.46
N ILE A 230 10.46 -4.93 20.93
CA ILE A 230 9.94 -4.87 19.57
C ILE A 230 11.15 -5.06 18.64
N VAL A 231 11.34 -6.29 18.14
CA VAL A 231 12.34 -6.57 17.13
C VAL A 231 11.95 -5.83 15.86
N ASN A 232 12.53 -4.64 15.67
CA ASN A 232 12.43 -3.89 14.43
C ASN A 232 13.50 -4.42 13.47
N PRO A 233 13.14 -5.15 12.39
CA PRO A 233 14.12 -5.70 11.45
C PRO A 233 14.98 -4.62 10.78
N GLN A 234 14.50 -3.38 10.71
CA GLN A 234 15.28 -2.23 10.21
C GLN A 234 16.41 -1.80 11.16
N ALA A 235 16.34 -2.15 12.45
CA ALA A 235 17.43 -1.90 13.39
C ALA A 235 18.63 -2.82 13.11
N ALA A 236 18.37 -4.04 12.61
CA ALA A 236 19.43 -4.97 12.22
C ALA A 236 20.16 -4.47 10.95
N GLU A 237 19.43 -3.96 9.96
CA GLU A 237 20.01 -3.36 8.74
C GLU A 237 20.90 -2.15 9.05
N LYS A 238 20.51 -1.31 10.01
CA LYS A 238 21.35 -0.18 10.47
C LYS A 238 22.65 -0.65 11.12
N LYS A 239 22.60 -1.67 11.99
CA LYS A 239 23.81 -2.25 12.61
C LYS A 239 24.76 -2.83 11.56
N VAL A 240 24.22 -3.51 10.54
CA VAL A 240 25.03 -4.06 9.43
C VAL A 240 25.62 -2.93 8.58
N ALA A 241 24.86 -1.88 8.29
CA ALA A 241 25.37 -0.72 7.55
C ALA A 241 26.45 0.05 8.32
N GLU A 242 26.30 0.22 9.63
CA GLU A 242 27.31 0.85 10.52
C GLU A 242 28.58 -0.01 10.63
N ALA A 243 28.43 -1.33 10.73
CA ALA A 243 29.57 -2.26 10.71
C ALA A 243 30.31 -2.19 9.38
N ASN A 244 29.60 -2.21 8.26
CA ASN A 244 30.21 -2.10 6.93
C ASN A 244 30.89 -0.74 6.72
N GLN A 245 30.37 0.35 7.28
CA GLN A 245 31.05 1.65 7.25
C GLN A 245 32.37 1.65 8.05
N LYS A 246 32.47 0.91 9.15
CA LYS A 246 33.73 0.79 9.90
C LYS A 246 34.83 0.07 9.13
N TYR A 247 34.48 -0.94 8.34
CA TYR A 247 35.48 -1.79 7.65
C TYR A 247 35.72 -1.39 6.19
N PHE A 248 34.74 -0.78 5.51
CA PHE A 248 34.80 -0.54 4.06
C PHE A 248 34.55 0.92 3.66
N SER A 249 34.73 1.89 4.58
CA SER A 249 34.65 3.30 4.16
C SER A 249 35.90 3.73 3.37
N SER A 250 35.71 4.54 2.34
CA SER A 250 36.77 5.09 1.49
C SER A 250 37.70 6.08 2.21
N MET A 251 37.47 6.32 3.51
CA MET A 251 38.19 7.28 4.37
C MET A 251 38.84 6.59 5.58
N ALA A 252 38.66 5.29 5.77
CA ALA A 252 39.23 4.57 6.92
C ALA A 252 40.65 4.08 6.62
N GLU A 253 41.62 4.45 7.48
CA GLU A 253 42.97 3.88 7.48
C GLU A 253 42.98 2.49 8.14
N PHE A 254 43.82 1.59 7.66
CA PHE A 254 43.95 0.23 8.19
C PHE A 254 44.46 0.23 9.64
N LEU A 255 43.60 -0.18 10.57
CA LEU A 255 43.99 -0.41 11.97
C LEU A 255 44.67 -1.79 12.09
N LYS A 256 45.96 -1.80 12.45
CA LYS A 256 46.71 -3.02 12.79
C LYS A 256 46.18 -3.58 14.11
N VAL A 257 45.48 -4.71 14.05
CA VAL A 257 45.06 -5.47 15.23
C VAL A 257 46.32 -5.93 15.98
N LYS A 258 46.51 -5.48 17.23
CA LYS A 258 47.54 -6.02 18.10
C LYS A 258 47.10 -7.43 18.51
N GLY A 259 47.88 -8.43 18.12
CA GLY A 259 47.74 -9.78 18.65
C GLY A 259 48.26 -9.83 20.07
N ASP A 260 47.46 -10.34 21.00
CA ASP A 260 47.87 -10.59 22.37
C ASP A 260 48.95 -11.67 22.39
N LYS A 261 50.11 -11.34 22.98
CA LYS A 261 51.17 -12.31 23.25
C LYS A 261 50.72 -13.21 24.40
N SER A 262 50.43 -14.47 24.12
CA SER A 262 50.41 -15.52 25.13
C SER A 262 51.84 -15.76 25.61
N GLY A 263 52.14 -15.33 26.84
CA GLY A 263 53.37 -15.67 27.54
C GLY A 263 53.43 -17.15 27.87
N VAL A 264 54.64 -17.70 27.78
CA VAL A 264 55.06 -19.02 28.28
C VAL A 264 54.86 -19.10 29.79
#